data_AF-D2XUJ6-F1
#
_entry.id   AF-D2XUJ6-F1
#
_cell.length_a   1.000
_cell.length_b   1.000
_cell.length_c   1.000
_cell.angle_alpha   90.00
_cell.angle_beta   90.00
_cell.angle_gamma   90.00
#
_symmetry.space_group_name_H-M   'P 1'
#
loop_
_entity.id
_entity.type
_entity.pdbx_description
1 polymer ?
#
loop_
_entity_poly.entity_id
_entity_poly.type
_entity_poly.pdbx_seq_one_letter_code
_entity_poly.pdbx_strand_id
1 'polypeptide(L)'
;FPTAIHVAAAYEIENRLLPALRRMHESLTEKAQAWDKIIKIGRTHLMDATPLRLGQEFGGFARQIELSIARAEAARDAVLELPVGGTAVGSGINTHPEFGARVAASLSEQTGIAFIEAVNHFEGNANRDGLVDSHGGLKCVAQTLL
;
A
#
# COMPACT_ATOMS: atom_id res chain seq x y z
N PHE A 1 2.23 -8.72 -19.76
CA PHE A 1 1.16 -9.01 -18.80
C PHE A 1 1.63 -8.79 -17.35
N PRO A 2 2.64 -9.51 -16.82
CA PRO A 2 3.26 -9.26 -15.51
C PRO A 2 3.42 -7.78 -15.13
N THR A 3 4.10 -7.02 -15.99
CA THR A 3 4.36 -5.60 -15.86
C THR A 3 3.09 -4.77 -15.72
N ALA A 4 2.07 -5.05 -16.53
CA ALA A 4 0.83 -4.28 -16.50
C ALA A 4 0.08 -4.47 -15.17
N ILE A 5 0.12 -5.67 -14.59
CA ILE A 5 -0.48 -5.93 -13.27
C ILE A 5 0.26 -5.14 -12.19
N HIS A 6 1.59 -5.20 -12.17
CA HIS A 6 2.40 -4.48 -11.19
C HIS A 6 2.18 -2.97 -11.27
N VAL A 7 2.18 -2.41 -12.49
CA VAL A 7 1.90 -1.00 -12.72
C VAL A 7 0.49 -0.63 -12.25
N ALA A 8 -0.53 -1.40 -12.61
CA ALA A 8 -1.90 -1.12 -12.20
C ALA A 8 -2.07 -1.18 -10.67
N ALA A 9 -1.48 -2.18 -10.02
CA ALA A 9 -1.54 -2.33 -8.57
C ALA A 9 -0.85 -1.16 -7.85
N ALA A 10 0.40 -0.84 -8.22
CA ALA A 10 1.12 0.28 -7.65
C ALA A 10 0.38 1.61 -7.89
N TYR A 11 -0.14 1.81 -9.10
CA TYR A 11 -0.88 3.02 -9.47
C TYR A 11 -2.16 3.21 -8.66
N GLU A 12 -2.97 2.16 -8.49
CA GLU A 12 -4.20 2.25 -7.70
C GLU A 12 -3.90 2.44 -6.20
N ILE A 13 -2.84 1.81 -5.67
CA ILE A 13 -2.42 2.02 -4.29
C ILE A 13 -1.96 3.48 -4.10
N GLU A 14 -1.08 3.98 -4.97
CA GLU A 14 -0.53 5.33 -4.89
C GLU A 14 -1.60 6.41 -5.05
N ASN A 15 -2.43 6.30 -6.09
CA ASN A 15 -3.28 7.40 -6.51
C ASN A 15 -4.69 7.35 -5.93
N ARG A 16 -5.10 6.23 -5.32
CA ARG A 16 -6.44 6.10 -4.74
C ARG A 16 -6.42 5.69 -3.29
N LEU A 17 -5.74 4.59 -2.95
CA LEU A 17 -5.77 4.06 -1.59
C LEU A 17 -5.04 4.97 -0.61
N LEU A 18 -3.79 5.33 -0.89
CA LEU A 18 -2.99 6.18 0.00
C LEU A 18 -3.66 7.54 0.26
N PRO A 19 -4.16 8.27 -0.77
CA PRO A 19 -4.92 9.51 -0.55
C PRO A 19 -6.17 9.30 0.31
N ALA A 20 -6.90 8.20 0.13
CA ALA A 20 -8.08 7.91 0.93
C ALA A 20 -7.73 7.65 2.41
N LEU A 21 -6.70 6.84 2.66
CA LEU A 21 -6.22 6.56 4.02
C LEU A 21 -5.69 7.84 4.69
N ARG A 22 -4.94 8.69 3.98
CA ARG A 22 -4.45 9.98 4.50
C ARG A 22 -5.60 10.91 4.90
N ARG A 23 -6.62 11.07 4.04
CA ARG A 23 -7.83 11.86 4.38
C ARG A 23 -8.58 11.30 5.59
N MET A 24 -8.68 9.97 5.70
CA MET A 24 -9.33 9.32 6.84
C MET A 24 -8.54 9.55 8.13
N HIS A 25 -7.21 9.42 8.08
CA HIS A 25 -6.31 9.70 9.20
C HIS A 25 -6.45 11.14 9.70
N GLU A 26 -6.43 12.12 8.79
CA GLU A 26 -6.63 13.54 9.11
C GLU A 26 -7.98 13.76 9.78
N SER A 27 -9.07 13.23 9.19
CA SER A 27 -10.41 13.36 9.74
C SER A 27 -10.54 12.77 11.15
N LEU A 28 -9.96 11.58 11.38
CA LEU A 28 -9.97 10.94 12.70
C LEU A 28 -9.13 11.73 13.71
N THR A 29 -7.99 12.26 13.30
CA THR A 29 -7.11 13.08 14.15
C THR A 29 -7.81 14.37 14.57
N GLU A 30 -8.47 15.06 13.63
CA GLU A 30 -9.27 16.26 13.92
C GLU A 30 -10.40 15.96 14.91
N LYS A 31 -11.13 14.85 14.71
CA LYS A 31 -12.19 14.44 15.65
C LYS A 31 -11.65 14.04 17.00
N ALA A 32 -10.51 13.36 17.06
CA ALA A 32 -9.86 13.01 18.32
C ALA A 32 -9.55 14.28 19.15
N GLN A 33 -9.04 15.33 18.51
CA GLN A 33 -8.78 16.62 19.16
C GLN A 33 -10.08 17.32 19.58
N ALA A 34 -11.07 17.41 18.68
CA ALA A 34 -12.35 18.07 18.94
C ALA A 34 -13.14 17.43 20.09
N TRP A 35 -12.98 16.11 20.30
CA TRP A 35 -13.70 15.34 21.31
C TRP A 35 -12.87 15.02 22.55
N ASP A 36 -11.70 15.62 22.71
CA ASP A 36 -10.82 15.38 23.86
C ASP A 36 -11.47 15.74 25.20
N LYS A 37 -12.46 16.65 25.25
CA LYS A 37 -13.14 17.04 26.50
C LYS A 37 -14.37 16.20 26.84
N ILE A 38 -14.81 15.30 25.96
CA ILE A 38 -15.98 14.45 26.19
C ILE A 38 -15.56 13.22 26.97
N ILE A 39 -16.06 13.04 28.19
CA ILE A 39 -15.85 11.82 28.99
C ILE A 39 -16.96 10.82 28.69
N LYS A 40 -16.59 9.55 28.46
CA LYS A 40 -17.51 8.44 28.23
C LYS A 40 -17.10 7.21 29.05
N ILE A 41 -18.02 6.25 29.18
CA ILE A 41 -17.72 4.94 29.76
C ILE A 41 -16.90 4.10 28.77
N GLY A 42 -15.85 3.43 29.25
CA GLY A 42 -15.14 2.42 28.49
C GLY A 42 -15.93 1.11 28.43
N ARG A 43 -15.62 0.28 27.43
CA ARG A 43 -16.15 -1.09 27.36
C ARG A 43 -15.06 -2.11 27.09
N THR A 44 -15.02 -3.16 27.90
CA THR A 44 -14.18 -4.35 27.69
C THR A 44 -15.08 -5.57 27.78
N HIS A 45 -14.94 -6.54 26.87
CA HIS A 45 -15.90 -7.64 26.72
C HIS A 45 -17.36 -7.17 26.55
N LEU A 46 -17.54 -5.97 25.98
CA LEU A 46 -18.83 -5.26 25.85
C LEU A 46 -19.52 -4.88 27.18
N MET A 47 -18.83 -5.01 28.31
CA MET A 47 -19.31 -4.60 29.63
C MET A 47 -18.73 -3.26 30.04
N ASP A 48 -19.43 -2.51 30.90
CA ASP A 48 -18.99 -1.21 31.41
C ASP A 48 -17.65 -1.33 32.16
N ALA A 49 -16.75 -0.38 31.89
CA ALA A 49 -15.42 -0.29 32.48
C ALA A 49 -15.15 1.11 33.06
N THR A 50 -13.89 1.48 33.27
CA THR A 50 -13.52 2.83 33.75
C THR A 50 -13.71 3.91 32.67
N PRO A 51 -13.90 5.19 33.06
CA PRO A 51 -14.06 6.28 32.10
C PRO A 51 -12.80 6.57 31.27
N LEU A 52 -13.02 7.05 30.05
CA LEU A 52 -11.99 7.61 29.16
C LEU A 52 -12.54 8.82 28.41
N ARG A 53 -11.68 9.59 27.75
CA ARG A 53 -12.11 10.67 26.86
C ARG A 53 -12.40 10.09 25.47
N LEU A 54 -13.48 10.52 24.83
CA LEU A 54 -13.83 10.10 23.48
C LEU A 54 -12.69 10.39 22.48
N GLY A 55 -11.98 11.50 22.67
CA GLY A 55 -10.78 11.82 21.91
C GLY A 55 -9.67 10.77 22.02
N GLN A 56 -9.49 10.11 23.17
CA GLN A 56 -8.49 9.04 23.33
C GLN A 56 -8.84 7.81 22.48
N GLU A 57 -10.11 7.43 22.44
CA GLU A 57 -10.60 6.31 21.62
C GLU A 57 -10.39 6.59 20.13
N PHE A 58 -10.80 7.78 19.67
CA PHE A 58 -10.61 8.19 18.27
C PHE A 58 -9.14 8.40 17.89
N GLY A 59 -8.29 8.80 18.85
CA GLY A 59 -6.84 8.82 18.66
C GLY A 59 -6.26 7.42 18.42
N GLY A 60 -6.85 6.39 19.03
CA GLY A 60 -6.53 4.98 18.73
C GLY A 60 -6.85 4.60 17.28
N PHE A 61 -8.03 4.99 16.80
CA PHE A 61 -8.43 4.77 15.40
C PHE A 61 -7.53 5.53 14.42
N ALA A 62 -7.20 6.79 14.72
CA ALA A 62 -6.26 7.56 13.91
C ALA A 62 -4.91 6.84 13.79
N ARG A 63 -4.34 6.39 14.92
CA ARG A 63 -3.07 5.63 14.93
C ARG A 63 -3.14 4.34 14.10
N GLN A 64 -4.27 3.64 14.14
CA GLN A 64 -4.50 2.46 13.31
C GLN A 64 -4.45 2.77 11.80
N ILE A 65 -5.01 3.90 11.37
CA ILE A 65 -4.94 4.35 9.97
C ILE A 65 -3.53 4.82 9.61
N GLU A 66 -2.83 5.53 10.50
CA GLU A 66 -1.44 5.92 10.30
C GLU A 66 -0.54 4.71 10.00
N LEU A 67 -0.67 3.64 10.80
CA LEU A 67 0.04 2.38 10.56
C LEU A 67 -0.41 1.69 9.27
N SER A 68 -1.67 1.86 8.87
CA SER A 68 -2.21 1.30 7.62
C SER A 68 -1.67 2.02 6.39
N ILE A 69 -1.39 3.32 6.47
CA ILE A 69 -0.71 4.09 5.42
C ILE A 69 0.67 3.48 5.17
N ALA A 70 1.47 3.27 6.22
CA ALA A 70 2.80 2.66 6.08
C ALA A 70 2.74 1.25 5.46
N ARG A 71 1.73 0.45 5.81
CA ARG A 71 1.51 -0.88 5.20
C ARG A 71 1.13 -0.79 3.73
N ALA A 72 0.31 0.19 3.35
CA ALA A 72 -0.06 0.41 1.96
C ALA A 72 1.14 0.92 1.13
N GLU A 73 2.01 1.75 1.71
CA GLU A 73 3.28 2.17 1.08
C GLU A 73 4.19 0.96 0.83
N ALA A 74 4.40 0.11 1.84
CA ALA A 74 5.16 -1.13 1.67
C ALA A 74 4.52 -2.07 0.62
N ALA A 75 3.19 -2.16 0.60
CA ALA A 75 2.46 -2.97 -0.38
C ALA A 75 2.60 -2.45 -1.82
N ARG A 76 2.69 -1.12 -2.02
CA ARG A 76 3.03 -0.53 -3.31
C ARG A 76 4.47 -0.87 -3.69
N ASP A 77 5.40 -0.75 -2.75
CA ASP A 77 6.82 -0.93 -3.00
C ASP A 77 7.18 -2.37 -3.41
N ALA A 78 6.45 -3.36 -2.88
CA ALA A 78 6.59 -4.77 -3.22
C ALA A 78 6.34 -5.11 -4.71
N VAL A 79 5.75 -4.19 -5.48
CA VAL A 79 5.41 -4.40 -6.91
C VAL A 79 6.11 -3.42 -7.85
N LEU A 80 7.14 -2.69 -7.39
CA LEU A 80 7.85 -1.72 -8.23
C LEU A 80 8.83 -2.36 -9.23
N GLU A 81 9.24 -3.61 -9.01
CA GLU A 81 10.04 -4.36 -9.97
C GLU A 81 9.18 -4.86 -11.14
N LEU A 82 9.60 -4.52 -12.37
CA LEU A 82 8.87 -4.79 -13.59
C LEU A 82 9.55 -5.90 -14.43
N PRO A 83 8.88 -7.03 -14.72
CA PRO A 83 9.44 -8.11 -15.54
C PRO A 83 9.60 -7.80 -17.03
N VAL A 84 9.37 -6.55 -17.45
CA VAL A 84 9.50 -6.16 -18.86
C VAL A 84 10.96 -6.21 -19.28
N GLY A 85 11.25 -6.81 -20.42
CA GLY A 85 12.62 -7.11 -20.85
C GLY A 85 12.96 -8.60 -20.77
N GLY A 86 12.36 -9.36 -19.85
CA GLY A 86 12.60 -10.80 -19.72
C GLY A 86 12.05 -11.66 -20.86
N THR A 87 11.11 -11.14 -21.65
CA THR A 87 10.43 -11.82 -22.78
C THR A 87 9.77 -13.14 -22.40
N ALA A 88 9.89 -14.19 -23.21
CA ALA A 88 9.14 -15.43 -23.07
C ALA A 88 9.49 -16.22 -21.80
N VAL A 89 10.77 -16.29 -21.43
CA VAL A 89 11.27 -17.18 -20.36
C VAL A 89 12.19 -16.50 -19.35
N GLY A 90 12.38 -15.18 -19.44
CA GLY A 90 13.27 -14.41 -18.59
C GLY A 90 14.68 -14.20 -19.17
N SER A 91 15.00 -14.81 -20.31
CA SER A 91 16.34 -14.70 -20.92
C SER A 91 16.60 -13.38 -21.66
N GLY A 92 15.55 -12.60 -21.95
CA GLY A 92 15.66 -11.38 -22.75
C GLY A 92 15.91 -11.60 -24.25
N ILE A 93 15.75 -12.82 -24.76
CA ILE A 93 15.94 -13.11 -26.19
C ILE A 93 14.98 -12.27 -27.05
N ASN A 94 15.43 -11.82 -28.22
CA ASN A 94 14.69 -10.93 -29.13
C ASN A 94 14.38 -9.53 -28.57
N THR A 95 15.09 -9.09 -27.52
CA THR A 95 14.92 -7.75 -26.94
C THR A 95 16.26 -7.03 -26.82
N HIS A 96 16.26 -5.70 -27.02
CA HIS A 96 17.47 -4.89 -26.83
C HIS A 96 17.86 -4.88 -25.34
N PRO A 97 19.16 -4.97 -24.97
CA PRO A 97 19.58 -5.06 -23.57
C PRO A 97 19.06 -3.94 -22.65
N GLU A 98 18.84 -2.75 -23.20
CA GLU A 98 18.34 -1.59 -22.45
C GLU A 98 16.81 -1.45 -22.42
N PHE A 99 16.07 -2.34 -23.08
CA PHE A 99 14.63 -2.18 -23.27
C PHE A 99 13.87 -2.17 -21.93
N GLY A 100 14.18 -3.10 -21.01
CA GLY A 100 13.51 -3.19 -19.71
C GLY A 100 13.65 -1.91 -18.90
N ALA A 101 14.89 -1.48 -18.66
CA ALA A 101 15.21 -0.23 -17.96
C ALA A 101 14.57 1.00 -18.60
N ARG A 102 14.58 1.12 -19.93
CA ARG A 102 13.96 2.25 -20.63
C ARG A 102 12.43 2.26 -20.50
N VAL A 103 11.79 1.08 -20.54
CA VAL A 103 10.34 0.99 -20.33
C VAL A 103 9.98 1.35 -18.89
N ALA A 104 10.73 0.84 -17.90
CA ALA A 104 10.52 1.19 -16.49
C ALA A 104 10.65 2.70 -16.27
N ALA A 105 11.71 3.32 -16.79
CA ALA A 105 11.91 4.77 -16.69
C ALA A 105 10.77 5.58 -17.35
N SER A 106 10.29 5.16 -18.53
CA SER A 106 9.18 5.83 -19.20
C SER A 106 7.86 5.71 -18.41
N LEU A 107 7.61 4.54 -17.81
CA LEU A 107 6.44 4.35 -16.93
C LEU A 107 6.56 5.19 -15.67
N SER A 108 7.76 5.31 -15.10
CA SER A 108 8.00 6.19 -13.95
C SER A 108 7.73 7.65 -14.24
N GLU A 109 8.20 8.15 -15.39
CA GLU A 109 7.92 9.51 -15.83
C GLU A 109 6.42 9.77 -16.00
N GLN A 110 5.70 8.83 -16.63
CA GLN A 110 4.27 8.99 -16.92
C GLN A 110 3.39 8.88 -15.67
N THR A 111 3.79 8.07 -14.69
CA THR A 111 2.95 7.77 -13.51
C THR A 111 3.38 8.50 -12.24
N GLY A 112 4.60 9.02 -12.20
CA GLY A 112 5.21 9.56 -10.97
C GLY A 112 5.67 8.50 -9.97
N ILE A 113 5.66 7.20 -10.33
CA ILE A 113 6.00 6.07 -9.45
C ILE A 113 7.36 5.49 -9.85
N ALA A 114 8.25 5.27 -8.89
CA ALA A 114 9.64 4.83 -9.12
C ALA A 114 9.77 3.33 -9.47
N PHE A 115 9.15 2.90 -10.56
CA PHE A 115 9.36 1.57 -11.15
C PHE A 115 10.81 1.33 -11.57
N ILE A 116 11.25 0.09 -11.45
CA ILE A 116 12.56 -0.37 -11.90
C ILE A 116 12.42 -1.65 -12.72
N GLU A 117 13.40 -1.93 -13.58
CA GLU A 117 13.51 -3.25 -14.21
C GLU A 117 13.75 -4.31 -13.13
N ALA A 118 13.12 -5.49 -13.29
CA ALA A 118 13.32 -6.60 -12.37
C ALA A 118 14.80 -6.97 -12.26
N VAL A 119 15.28 -7.14 -11.02
CA VAL A 119 16.67 -7.53 -10.76
C VAL A 119 16.96 -8.93 -11.31
N ASN A 120 15.94 -9.80 -11.30
CA ASN A 120 16.00 -11.13 -11.90
C ASN A 120 14.74 -11.41 -12.72
N HIS A 121 14.90 -11.48 -14.05
CA HIS A 121 13.79 -11.73 -14.98
C HIS A 121 13.21 -13.15 -14.89
N PHE A 122 13.94 -14.14 -14.39
CA PHE A 122 13.39 -15.49 -14.19
C PHE A 122 12.40 -15.49 -13.03
N GLU A 123 12.74 -14.85 -11.92
CA GLU A 123 11.83 -14.66 -10.79
C GLU A 123 10.59 -13.86 -11.21
N GLY A 124 10.78 -12.68 -11.80
CA GLY A 124 9.68 -11.79 -12.16
C GLY A 124 8.72 -12.37 -13.22
N ASN A 125 9.22 -13.28 -14.06
CA ASN A 125 8.41 -14.02 -15.01
C ASN A 125 7.69 -15.21 -14.38
N ALA A 126 8.37 -16.00 -13.56
CA ALA A 126 7.86 -17.27 -13.02
C ALA A 126 6.84 -17.05 -11.90
N ASN A 127 7.11 -16.13 -10.98
CA ASN A 127 6.35 -15.98 -9.75
C ASN A 127 5.57 -14.65 -9.69
N ARG A 128 4.76 -14.53 -8.64
CA ARG A 128 3.94 -13.35 -8.31
C ARG A 128 4.10 -12.97 -6.84
N ASP A 129 5.27 -13.25 -6.26
CA ASP A 129 5.47 -13.17 -4.81
C ASP A 129 5.36 -11.72 -4.31
N GLY A 130 5.84 -10.74 -5.10
CA GLY A 130 5.61 -9.32 -4.81
C GLY A 130 4.13 -8.92 -4.73
N LEU A 131 3.27 -9.51 -5.57
CA LEU A 131 1.81 -9.28 -5.49
C LEU A 131 1.19 -9.97 -4.27
N VAL A 132 1.69 -11.14 -3.88
CA VAL A 132 1.25 -11.83 -2.66
C VAL A 132 1.60 -11.01 -1.43
N ASP A 133 2.82 -10.47 -1.35
CA ASP A 133 3.27 -9.59 -0.27
C ASP A 133 2.43 -8.30 -0.20
N SER A 134 2.28 -7.63 -1.36
CA SER A 134 1.39 -6.46 -1.50
C SER A 134 -0.01 -6.74 -0.96
N HIS A 135 -0.62 -7.85 -1.38
CA HIS A 135 -1.95 -8.22 -0.92
C HIS A 135 -2.01 -8.58 0.57
N GLY A 136 -0.93 -9.13 1.14
CA GLY A 136 -0.81 -9.35 2.58
C GLY A 136 -0.88 -8.04 3.38
N GLY A 137 -0.17 -7.01 2.92
CA GLY A 137 -0.26 -5.66 3.48
C GLY A 137 -1.68 -5.09 3.39
N LEU A 138 -2.32 -5.20 2.22
CA LEU A 138 -3.70 -4.73 2.00
C LEU A 138 -4.72 -5.48 2.86
N LYS A 139 -4.53 -6.79 3.10
CA LYS A 139 -5.39 -7.57 3.99
C LYS A 139 -5.31 -7.07 5.43
N CYS A 140 -4.12 -6.66 5.89
CA CYS A 140 -3.94 -6.06 7.21
C CYS A 140 -4.64 -4.69 7.30
N VAL A 141 -4.58 -3.88 6.24
CA VAL A 141 -5.36 -2.63 6.15
C VAL A 141 -6.86 -2.92 6.24
N ALA A 142 -7.36 -3.92 5.51
CA ALA A 142 -8.77 -4.31 5.56
C ALA A 142 -9.21 -4.75 6.97
N GLN A 143 -8.41 -5.55 7.67
CA GLN A 143 -8.69 -5.96 9.06
C GLN A 143 -8.71 -4.78 10.03
N THR A 144 -7.97 -3.71 9.74
CA THR A 144 -7.97 -2.49 10.55
C THR A 144 -9.27 -1.69 10.41
N LEU A 145 -9.97 -1.84 9.28
CA LEU A 145 -11.19 -1.11 8.96
C LEU A 145 -12.48 -1.86 9.36
N LEU A 146 -12.38 -3.13 9.77
CA LEU A 146 -13.49 -3.98 10.23
C LEU A 146 -13.67 -3.85 11.75
#